data_AF-A0A392N6D0-F1
#
_entry.id   AF-A0A392N6D0-F1
#
_cell.length_a   1.000
_cell.length_b   1.000
_cell.length_c   1.000
_cell.angle_alpha   90.00
_cell.angle_beta   90.00
_cell.angle_gamma   90.00
#
_symmetry.space_group_name_H-M   'P 1'
#
loop_
_entity.id
_entity.type
_entity.pdbx_description
1 polymer ?
#
loop_
_entity_poly.entity_id
_entity_poly.type
_entity_poly.pdbx_seq_one_letter_code
_entity_poly.pdbx_strand_id
1 'polypeptide(L)'
;MLEKEVRRKDFWLLSTVQKLLREFIKRLSHEADGLIFQGWDDPYVPRTHEGLLKWKYANLNSVDFLFEVEGDRELLFVNERGKKKLMDGNKVAFK
;
A
#
# COMPACT_ATOMS: atom_id res chain seq x y z
N MET A 1 -18.33 10.23 21.35
CA MET A 1 -18.87 9.64 20.10
C MET A 1 -18.10 10.26 18.94
N LEU A 2 -17.45 9.45 18.11
CA LEU A 2 -16.84 9.93 16.86
C LEU A 2 -17.94 9.93 15.79
N GLU A 3 -18.40 11.11 15.41
CA GLU A 3 -19.39 11.30 14.35
C GLU A 3 -18.69 10.99 13.01
N LYS A 4 -19.10 9.91 12.33
CA LYS A 4 -18.53 9.55 11.04
C LYS A 4 -19.32 10.24 9.94
N GLU A 5 -18.65 11.11 9.20
CA GLU A 5 -19.21 11.74 8.02
C GLU A 5 -19.32 10.72 6.88
N VAL A 6 -20.53 10.55 6.34
CA VAL A 6 -20.80 9.69 5.18
C VAL A 6 -20.70 10.55 3.93
N ARG A 7 -19.71 10.29 3.08
CA ARG A 7 -19.57 10.92 1.76
C ARG A 7 -19.65 9.87 0.65
N ARG A 8 -20.29 10.23 -0.46
CA ARG A 8 -20.28 9.40 -1.67
C ARG A 8 -18.86 9.38 -2.26
N LYS A 9 -18.41 8.20 -2.67
CA LYS A 9 -17.14 8.06 -3.40
C LYS A 9 -17.38 8.29 -4.89
N ASP A 10 -16.65 9.24 -5.45
CA ASP A 10 -16.71 9.52 -6.88
C ASP A 10 -15.90 8.50 -7.68
N PHE A 11 -16.48 8.09 -8.81
CA PHE A 11 -15.83 7.19 -9.77
C PHE A 11 -15.33 8.00 -10.96
N TRP A 12 -14.16 7.60 -11.45
CA TRP A 12 -13.44 8.30 -12.51
C TRP A 12 -13.04 7.32 -13.61
N LEU A 13 -13.07 7.77 -14.86
CA LEU A 13 -12.63 6.95 -16.00
C LEU A 13 -11.13 6.65 -15.90
N LEU A 14 -10.71 5.49 -16.42
CA LEU A 14 -9.31 5.05 -16.42
C LEU A 14 -8.36 6.08 -17.06
N SER A 15 -8.84 6.81 -18.07
CA SER A 15 -8.08 7.88 -18.74
C SER A 15 -7.70 9.04 -17.80
N THR A 16 -8.45 9.25 -16.73
CA THR A 16 -8.24 10.36 -15.79
C THR A 16 -7.32 10.02 -14.62
N VAL A 17 -6.78 8.79 -14.58
CA VAL A 17 -5.92 8.29 -13.49
C VAL A 17 -4.72 9.20 -13.22
N GLN A 18 -4.06 9.69 -14.27
CA GLN A 18 -2.92 10.61 -14.12
C GLN A 18 -3.32 11.92 -13.41
N LYS A 19 -4.49 12.46 -13.75
CA LYS A 19 -5.03 13.67 -13.14
C LYS A 19 -5.45 13.41 -11.69
N LEU A 20 -6.09 12.27 -11.45
CA LEU A 20 -6.51 11.83 -10.12
C LEU A 20 -5.30 11.70 -9.16
N LEU A 21 -4.24 11.03 -9.60
CA LEU A 21 -3.02 10.82 -8.82
C LEU A 21 -2.31 12.13 -8.47
N ARG A 22 -2.27 13.10 -9.41
CA ARG A 22 -1.50 14.34 -9.24
C ARG A 22 -2.27 15.44 -8.52
N GLU A 23 -3.55 15.60 -8.84
CA GLU A 23 -4.36 16.74 -8.39
C GLU A 23 -5.37 16.32 -7.32
N PHE A 24 -6.11 15.23 -7.55
CA PHE A 24 -7.20 14.85 -6.66
C PHE A 24 -6.69 14.28 -5.35
N ILE A 25 -5.70 13.38 -5.39
CA ILE A 25 -5.15 12.76 -4.18
C ILE A 25 -4.57 13.81 -3.21
N LYS A 26 -3.93 14.87 -3.73
CA LYS A 26 -3.40 15.96 -2.90
C LYS A 26 -4.49 16.81 -2.24
N ARG A 27 -5.71 16.79 -2.79
CA ARG A 27 -6.87 17.55 -2.28
C ARG A 27 -7.77 16.69 -1.39
N LEU A 28 -7.48 15.40 -1.23
CA LEU A 28 -8.23 14.55 -0.32
C LEU A 28 -7.99 14.99 1.12
N SER A 29 -9.07 14.99 1.90
CA SER A 29 -9.03 15.28 3.33
C SER A 29 -8.47 14.12 4.17
N HIS A 30 -7.98 13.06 3.53
CA HIS A 30 -7.48 11.85 4.14
C HIS A 30 -6.31 11.31 3.30
N GLU A 31 -5.39 10.61 3.95
CA GLU A 31 -4.29 9.93 3.27
C GLU A 31 -4.84 8.89 2.28
N ALA A 32 -4.29 8.89 1.07
CA ALA A 32 -4.67 7.94 0.04
C ALA A 32 -3.54 6.93 -0.17
N ASP A 33 -3.81 5.67 0.15
CA ASP A 33 -2.83 4.59 0.06
C ASP A 33 -2.69 3.99 -1.35
N GLY A 34 -3.41 4.53 -2.33
CA GLY A 34 -3.38 4.06 -3.72
C GLY A 34 -4.70 4.23 -4.46
N LEU A 35 -4.91 3.36 -5.46
CA LEU A 35 -6.06 3.36 -6.36
C LEU A 35 -6.76 2.00 -6.37
N ILE A 36 -8.06 2.04 -6.58
CA ILE A 36 -8.88 0.85 -6.82
C ILE A 36 -9.44 0.95 -8.23
N PHE A 37 -9.21 -0.10 -9.02
CA PHE A 37 -9.79 -0.26 -10.34
C PHE A 37 -10.88 -1.32 -10.27
N GLN A 38 -12.06 -0.95 -10.71
CA GLN A 38 -13.23 -1.83 -10.78
C GLN A 38 -13.78 -1.73 -12.19
N GLY A 39 -14.08 -2.87 -12.82
CA GLY A 39 -14.80 -2.91 -14.08
C GLY A 39 -16.19 -2.29 -13.93
N TRP A 40 -16.56 -1.39 -14.83
CA TRP A 40 -17.87 -0.72 -14.79
C TRP A 40 -19.03 -1.70 -15.03
N ASP A 41 -18.80 -2.70 -15.89
CA ASP A 41 -19.81 -3.65 -16.35
C ASP A 41 -19.71 -5.02 -15.66
N ASP A 42 -18.80 -5.17 -14.70
CA ASP A 42 -18.61 -6.43 -14.00
C ASP A 42 -19.68 -6.61 -12.90
N PRO A 43 -20.43 -7.72 -12.90
CA PRO A 43 -21.37 -8.01 -11.83
C PRO A 43 -20.65 -8.13 -10.49
N TYR A 44 -21.33 -7.75 -9.41
CA TYR A 44 -20.74 -7.86 -8.07
C TYR A 44 -20.47 -9.33 -7.72
N VAL A 45 -19.20 -9.69 -7.54
CA VAL A 45 -18.79 -11.03 -7.14
C VAL A 45 -18.46 -11.04 -5.64
N PRO A 46 -19.13 -11.89 -4.83
CA PRO A 46 -18.76 -12.07 -3.44
C PRO A 46 -17.42 -12.80 -3.32
N ARG A 47 -16.57 -12.36 -2.37
CA ARG A 47 -15.19 -12.83 -2.11
C ARG A 47 -14.16 -12.22 -3.07
N THR A 48 -13.17 -12.99 -3.51
CA THR A 48 -12.06 -12.51 -4.33
C THR A 48 -12.55 -12.32 -5.76
N HIS A 49 -12.54 -11.08 -6.22
CA HIS A 49 -12.82 -10.73 -7.60
C HIS A 49 -11.50 -10.36 -8.30
N GLU A 50 -11.11 -11.14 -9.31
CA GLU A 50 -9.87 -10.89 -10.05
C GLU A 50 -9.91 -9.58 -10.85
N GLY A 51 -11.11 -9.11 -11.22
CA GLY A 51 -11.29 -7.80 -11.88
C GLY A 51 -11.22 -6.60 -10.93
N LEU A 52 -11.17 -6.81 -9.60
CA LEU A 52 -11.00 -5.72 -8.63
C LEU A 52 -9.53 -5.56 -8.27
N LEU A 53 -8.85 -4.64 -8.96
CA LEU A 53 -7.42 -4.42 -8.78
C LEU A 53 -7.17 -3.31 -7.76
N LYS A 54 -6.34 -3.60 -6.77
CA LYS A 54 -5.81 -2.59 -5.84
C LYS A 54 -4.38 -2.26 -6.22
N TRP A 55 -4.13 -1.00 -6.58
CA TRP A 55 -2.79 -0.48 -6.79
C TRP A 55 -2.40 0.36 -5.57
N LYS A 56 -1.19 0.16 -5.04
CA LYS A 56 -0.61 0.95 -3.94
C LYS A 56 0.68 1.59 -4.40
N TYR A 57 1.04 2.72 -3.81
CA TYR A 57 2.33 3.33 -4.09
C TYR A 57 3.47 2.44 -3.60
N ALA A 58 4.54 2.32 -4.40
CA ALA A 58 5.67 1.46 -4.09
C ALA A 58 6.37 1.84 -2.77
N ASN A 59 6.39 3.13 -2.41
CA ASN A 59 6.93 3.62 -1.14
C ASN A 59 6.06 3.27 0.08
N LEU A 60 4.78 2.91 -0.12
CA LEU A 60 3.90 2.43 0.94
C LEU A 60 3.94 0.90 1.07
N ASN A 61 4.64 0.20 0.18
CA ASN A 61 4.93 -1.22 0.33
C ASN A 61 6.12 -1.36 1.28
N SER A 62 5.85 -1.24 2.58
CA SER A 62 6.83 -1.57 3.61
C SER A 62 6.99 -3.09 3.73
N VAL A 63 8.20 -3.51 4.09
CA VAL A 63 8.51 -4.87 4.51
C VAL A 63 8.91 -4.77 5.97
N ASP A 64 8.39 -5.67 6.80
CA ASP A 64 8.81 -5.76 8.19
C ASP A 64 10.14 -6.51 8.26
N PHE A 65 11.13 -5.87 8.90
CA PHE A 65 12.45 -6.45 9.15
C PHE A 65 12.60 -6.69 10.65
N LEU A 66 13.23 -7.80 11.00
CA LEU A 66 13.74 -8.03 12.35
C LEU A 66 15.19 -7.54 12.37
N PHE A 67 15.44 -6.50 13.16
CA PHE A 67 16.77 -5.97 13.42
C PHE A 67 17.28 -6.52 14.76
N GLU A 68 18.44 -7.19 14.72
CA GLU A 68 19.08 -7.80 15.89
C GLU A 68 20.52 -7.29 16.01
N VAL A 69 20.91 -6.85 17.20
CA VAL A 69 22.26 -6.33 17.48
C VAL A 69 22.96 -7.32 18.40
N GLU A 70 24.00 -7.97 17.87
CA GLU A 70 24.82 -8.93 18.61
C GLU A 70 26.24 -8.34 18.77
N GLY A 71 26.43 -7.59 19.85
CA GLY A 71 27.66 -6.83 20.09
C GLY A 71 27.84 -5.70 19.07
N ASP A 72 28.92 -5.76 18.29
CA ASP A 72 29.25 -4.79 17.22
C ASP A 72 28.67 -5.18 15.85
N ARG A 73 27.87 -6.27 15.79
CA ARG A 73 27.27 -6.78 14.55
C ARG A 73 25.79 -6.43 14.50
N GLU A 74 25.41 -5.72 13.44
CA GLU A 74 24.03 -5.41 13.08
C GLU A 74 23.52 -6.46 12.09
N LEU A 75 22.51 -7.25 12.48
CA LEU A 75 21.89 -8.29 11.66
C LEU A 75 20.47 -7.87 11.28
N LEU A 76 20.14 -8.00 10.00
CA LEU A 76 18.80 -7.74 9.46
C LEU A 76 18.20 -9.03 8.93
N PHE A 77 16.99 -9.37 9.36
CA PHE A 77 16.24 -10.51 8.85
C PHE A 77 14.93 -10.08 8.21
N VAL A 78 14.64 -10.61 7.02
CA VAL A 78 13.30 -10.53 6.42
C VAL A 78 12.56 -11.83 6.64
N ASN A 79 11.25 -11.73 6.88
CA ASN A 79 10.38 -12.89 6.87
C ASN A 79 9.98 -13.24 5.42
N GLU A 80 10.65 -14.23 4.83
CA GLU A 80 10.23 -14.83 3.57
C GLU A 80 9.40 -16.09 3.85
N ARG A 81 8.07 -15.96 3.76
CA ARG A 81 7.13 -17.10 3.85
C ARG A 81 7.30 -17.94 5.12
N GLY A 82 7.52 -17.29 6.27
CA GLY A 82 7.71 -17.93 7.57
C GLY A 82 9.15 -18.30 7.91
N LYS A 83 10.11 -18.10 7.00
CA LYS A 83 11.53 -18.30 7.25
C LYS A 83 12.24 -16.96 7.42
N LYS A 84 13.02 -16.83 8.51
CA LYS A 84 13.93 -15.70 8.69
C LYS A 84 15.07 -15.84 7.67
N LYS A 85 15.20 -14.86 6.79
CA LYS A 85 16.30 -14.77 5.82
C LYS A 85 17.19 -13.59 6.19
N LEU A 86 18.47 -13.86 6.41
CA LEU A 86 19.46 -12.83 6.68
C LEU A 86 19.68 -11.98 5.42
N MET A 87 19.55 -10.68 5.58
CA MET A 87 19.86 -9.64 4.59
C MET A 87 21.35 -9.29 4.70
N ASP A 88 22.22 -10.21 4.29
CA ASP A 88 23.67 -10.02 4.35
C ASP A 88 24.12 -8.86 3.43
N GLY A 89 25.00 -7.99 3.94
CA GLY A 89 25.54 -6.85 3.20
C GLY A 89 24.72 -5.55 3.18
N ASN A 90 23.57 -5.47 3.88
CA ASN A 90 22.79 -4.23 3.98
C ASN A 90 23.10 -3.46 5.28
N LYS A 91 23.26 -2.14 5.18
CA LYS A 91 23.46 -1.24 6.33
C LYS A 91 22.18 -0.47 6.63
N VAL A 92 21.80 -0.40 7.90
CA VAL A 92 20.66 0.43 8.34
C VAL A 92 21.12 1.88 8.42
N ALA A 93 20.49 2.76 7.65
CA ALA A 93 20.62 4.19 7.82
C ALA A 93 19.33 4.72 8.46
N PHE A 94 19.43 5.18 9.70
CA PHE A 94 18.35 5.97 10.31
C PHE A 94 18.40 7.37 9.70
N LYS A 95 17.26 7.84 9.19
CA LYS A 95 17.11 9.20 8.64
C LYS A 95 16.32 10.05 9.62
#